data_AF-A0A9E3T6U0-F1
#
_entry.id   AF-A0A9E3T6U0-F1
#
_cell.length_a   1.000
_cell.length_b   1.000
_cell.length_c   1.000
_cell.angle_alpha   90.00
_cell.angle_beta   90.00
_cell.angle_gamma   90.00
#
_symmetry.space_group_name_H-M   'P 1'
#
loop_
_entity.id
_entity.type
_entity.pdbx_description
1 polymer ?
#
loop_
_entity_poly.entity_id
_entity_poly.type
_entity_poly.pdbx_seq_one_letter_code
_entity_poly.pdbx_strand_id
1 'polypeptide(L)'
;MRGARKRRPGGGTAGAAASSALPAYARIDRSLSAGDHPYLRILPEVAASPALERIAPSGAARTRLLERARVEIRDVQGYAFVDDEVPCIVVAECYFREGTHLDLYLDLLHEITHLRQLEEGFDLWDERFAYVDRPTEIEAYAVAIEEGRRLGMNDAEVMTHVSNPWMTPMEVARLLGHVGAFLETGMLANLEAAKRPAPRRSRRPW
;
A
#
# COMPACT_ATOMS: atom_id res chain seq x y z
N MET A 1 -4.74 11.48 -22.54
CA MET A 1 -3.29 11.19 -22.52
C MET A 1 -3.11 9.69 -22.35
N ARG A 2 -2.28 9.03 -23.17
CA ARG A 2 -2.11 7.56 -23.14
C ARG A 2 -1.21 7.19 -21.96
N GLY A 3 -1.77 6.52 -20.95
CA GLY A 3 -1.02 6.03 -19.79
C GLY A 3 0.01 4.97 -20.21
N ALA A 4 1.24 5.13 -19.75
CA ALA A 4 2.31 4.18 -19.97
C ALA A 4 2.03 2.89 -19.18
N ARG A 5 1.92 1.75 -19.89
CA ARG A 5 1.91 0.42 -19.28
C ARG A 5 3.24 0.20 -18.55
N LYS A 6 3.21 -0.36 -17.33
CA LYS A 6 4.38 -1.01 -16.71
C LYS A 6 4.89 -2.03 -17.73
N ARG A 7 6.05 -1.78 -18.37
CA ARG A 7 6.63 -2.73 -19.32
C ARG A 7 6.92 -4.00 -18.54
N ARG A 8 6.31 -5.12 -18.95
CA ARG A 8 6.79 -6.45 -18.58
C ARG A 8 8.28 -6.55 -18.94
N PRO A 9 9.19 -6.96 -18.05
CA PRO A 9 10.45 -7.50 -18.51
C PRO A 9 10.13 -8.81 -19.25
N GLY A 10 10.69 -8.94 -20.45
CA GLY A 10 10.63 -10.17 -21.23
C GLY A 10 11.14 -11.35 -20.42
N GLY A 11 10.64 -12.54 -20.76
CA GLY A 11 11.04 -13.81 -20.17
C GLY A 11 12.55 -13.98 -20.19
N GLY A 12 13.16 -13.80 -19.02
CA GLY A 12 14.49 -14.27 -18.68
C GLY A 12 14.34 -15.37 -17.65
N THR A 13 14.87 -16.54 -17.94
CA THR A 13 14.96 -17.69 -17.04
C THR A 13 15.79 -17.33 -15.81
N ALA A 14 15.16 -16.79 -14.78
CA ALA A 14 15.72 -16.70 -13.43
C ALA A 14 15.34 -17.99 -12.69
N GLY A 15 16.32 -18.60 -12.03
CA GLY A 15 16.21 -19.88 -11.36
C GLY A 15 14.95 -20.01 -10.49
N ALA A 16 14.28 -21.14 -10.61
CA ALA A 16 13.12 -21.50 -9.81
C ALA A 16 13.52 -21.62 -8.33
N ALA A 17 13.52 -20.50 -7.60
CA ALA A 17 13.23 -20.53 -6.19
C ALA A 17 11.81 -21.06 -6.05
N ALA A 18 11.61 -22.10 -5.25
CA ALA A 18 10.30 -22.69 -5.04
C ALA A 18 9.32 -21.61 -4.59
N SER A 19 8.37 -21.25 -5.46
CA SER A 19 7.23 -20.42 -5.13
C SER A 19 6.43 -21.18 -4.06
N SER A 20 6.73 -20.95 -2.78
CA SER A 20 5.84 -21.38 -1.72
C SER A 20 4.50 -20.69 -1.99
N ALA A 21 3.42 -21.47 -1.99
CA ALA A 21 2.09 -20.89 -2.15
C ALA A 21 1.90 -19.83 -1.07
N LEU A 22 1.36 -18.67 -1.43
CA LEU A 22 1.14 -17.59 -0.47
C LEU A 22 0.34 -18.11 0.73
N PRO A 23 0.69 -17.66 1.95
CA PRO A 23 -0.07 -17.96 3.17
C PRO A 23 -1.53 -17.57 3.01
N ALA A 24 -2.42 -18.23 3.75
CA ALA A 24 -3.86 -18.05 3.58
C ALA A 24 -4.32 -16.61 3.82
N TYR A 25 -3.72 -15.90 4.79
CA TYR A 25 -3.99 -14.47 5.05
C TYR A 25 -3.63 -13.52 3.91
N ALA A 26 -2.79 -13.95 2.95
CA ALA A 26 -2.38 -13.18 1.79
C ALA A 26 -3.15 -13.57 0.52
N ARG A 27 -4.18 -14.41 0.63
CA ARG A 27 -4.98 -14.85 -0.52
C ARG A 27 -6.17 -13.93 -0.74
N ILE A 28 -6.18 -13.29 -1.90
CA ILE A 28 -7.26 -12.41 -2.35
C ILE A 28 -8.41 -13.24 -2.95
N ASP A 29 -9.64 -12.93 -2.55
CA ASP A 29 -10.85 -13.45 -3.20
C ASP A 29 -11.11 -12.73 -4.52
N ARG A 30 -10.62 -13.30 -5.63
CA ARG A 30 -10.80 -12.75 -6.99
C ARG A 30 -12.20 -12.97 -7.56
N SER A 31 -13.08 -13.67 -6.86
CA SER A 31 -14.45 -13.93 -7.35
C SER A 31 -15.36 -12.70 -7.28
N LEU A 32 -14.95 -11.67 -6.53
CA LEU A 32 -15.73 -10.46 -6.29
C LEU A 32 -15.85 -9.62 -7.57
N SER A 33 -17.03 -9.06 -7.80
CA SER A 33 -17.30 -8.12 -8.90
C SER A 33 -16.84 -6.71 -8.55
N ALA A 34 -16.83 -5.80 -9.54
CA ALA A 34 -16.77 -4.36 -9.26
C ALA A 34 -17.84 -3.93 -8.23
N GLY A 35 -17.54 -2.88 -7.47
CA GLY A 35 -18.38 -2.32 -6.41
C GLY A 35 -17.74 -2.32 -5.02
N ASP A 36 -18.54 -1.97 -4.01
CA ASP A 36 -18.12 -1.84 -2.61
C ASP A 36 -18.09 -3.17 -1.87
N HIS A 37 -16.99 -3.46 -1.20
CA HIS A 37 -16.78 -4.67 -0.41
C HIS A 37 -16.19 -4.34 0.97
N PRO A 38 -16.55 -5.09 2.03
CA PRO A 38 -15.74 -5.12 3.24
C PRO A 38 -14.32 -5.57 2.93
N TYR A 39 -13.30 -4.98 3.59
CA TYR A 39 -11.91 -5.40 3.44
C TYR A 39 -11.71 -6.90 3.71
N LEU A 40 -12.39 -7.42 4.74
CA LEU A 40 -12.41 -8.84 5.09
C LEU A 40 -13.11 -9.75 4.06
N ARG A 41 -13.81 -9.21 3.06
CA ARG A 41 -14.26 -10.01 1.91
C ARG A 41 -13.17 -10.14 0.86
N ILE A 42 -12.35 -9.11 0.67
CA ILE A 42 -11.21 -9.15 -0.24
C ILE A 42 -10.10 -10.08 0.29
N LEU A 43 -9.76 -9.96 1.59
CA LEU A 43 -8.77 -10.78 2.27
C LEU A 43 -9.36 -11.44 3.53
N PRO A 44 -10.06 -12.59 3.39
CA PRO A 44 -10.81 -13.21 4.48
C PRO A 44 -9.99 -13.62 5.71
N GLU A 45 -8.74 -14.00 5.50
CA GLU A 45 -7.86 -14.50 6.57
C GLU A 45 -6.83 -13.46 7.04
N VAL A 46 -6.94 -12.20 6.58
CA VAL A 46 -5.94 -11.14 6.86
C VAL A 46 -5.71 -10.88 8.34
N ALA A 47 -6.67 -11.19 9.21
CA ALA A 47 -6.53 -11.06 10.67
C ALA A 47 -5.36 -11.89 11.24
N ALA A 48 -4.90 -12.91 10.51
CA ALA A 48 -3.72 -13.71 10.86
C ALA A 48 -2.40 -13.18 10.26
N SER A 49 -2.43 -12.06 9.52
CA SER A 49 -1.23 -11.45 8.93
C SER A 49 -0.35 -10.83 10.02
N PRO A 50 0.96 -11.19 10.07
CA PRO A 50 1.91 -10.56 10.98
C PRO A 50 2.08 -9.06 10.74
N ALA A 51 1.85 -8.58 9.50
CA ALA A 51 2.01 -7.17 9.14
C ALA A 51 1.08 -6.24 9.94
N LEU A 52 -0.06 -6.75 10.41
CA LEU A 52 -1.02 -5.97 11.19
C LEU A 52 -0.44 -5.46 12.52
N GLU A 53 0.59 -6.11 13.07
CA GLU A 53 1.25 -5.66 14.30
C GLU A 53 1.93 -4.30 14.12
N ARG A 54 2.48 -4.05 12.92
CA ARG A 54 3.06 -2.75 12.57
C ARG A 54 1.98 -1.72 12.26
N ILE A 55 0.87 -2.13 11.64
CA ILE A 55 -0.23 -1.22 11.27
C ILE A 55 -0.92 -0.68 12.53
N ALA A 56 -1.31 -1.55 13.45
CA ALA A 56 -1.99 -1.12 14.67
C ALA A 56 -1.51 -1.94 15.88
N PRO A 57 -1.06 -1.30 16.98
CA PRO A 57 -0.33 -1.97 18.05
C PRO A 57 -1.24 -2.85 18.94
N SER A 58 -2.51 -2.48 19.13
CA SER A 58 -3.44 -3.25 19.97
C SER A 58 -4.39 -4.13 19.14
N GLY A 59 -4.74 -5.31 19.67
CA GLY A 59 -5.70 -6.22 19.05
C GLY A 59 -7.06 -5.56 18.81
N ALA A 60 -7.55 -4.76 19.76
CA ALA A 60 -8.81 -4.04 19.61
C ALA A 60 -8.77 -2.98 18.50
N ALA A 61 -7.63 -2.31 18.31
CA ALA A 61 -7.46 -1.38 17.18
C ALA A 61 -7.40 -2.12 15.84
N ARG A 62 -6.68 -3.24 15.77
CA ARG A 62 -6.61 -4.10 14.57
C ARG A 62 -7.99 -4.60 14.16
N THR A 63 -8.75 -5.19 15.08
CA THR A 63 -10.10 -5.69 14.81
C THR A 63 -11.00 -4.58 14.28
N ARG A 64 -11.02 -3.44 14.97
CA ARG A 64 -11.88 -2.31 14.59
C ARG A 64 -11.50 -1.72 13.22
N LEU A 65 -10.20 -1.63 12.91
CA LEU A 65 -9.71 -1.18 11.60
C LEU A 65 -10.19 -2.13 10.49
N LEU A 66 -9.99 -3.45 10.66
CA LEU A 66 -10.38 -4.46 9.68
C LEU A 66 -11.89 -4.53 9.45
N GLU A 67 -12.69 -4.42 10.50
CA GLU A 67 -14.16 -4.49 10.40
C GLU A 67 -14.75 -3.26 9.70
N ARG A 68 -14.12 -2.10 9.83
CA ARG A 68 -14.59 -0.83 9.24
C ARG A 68 -14.08 -0.61 7.84
N ALA A 69 -12.86 -1.08 7.53
CA ALA A 69 -12.23 -0.87 6.25
C ALA A 69 -13.10 -1.37 5.08
N ARG A 70 -13.22 -0.51 4.06
CA ARG A 70 -13.96 -0.78 2.83
C ARG A 70 -13.02 -0.73 1.65
N VAL A 71 -13.31 -1.56 0.66
CA VAL A 71 -12.60 -1.61 -0.62
C VAL A 71 -13.62 -1.44 -1.74
N GLU A 72 -13.41 -0.45 -2.60
CA GLU A 72 -14.20 -0.26 -3.80
C GLU A 72 -13.40 -0.73 -5.02
N ILE A 73 -13.90 -1.76 -5.70
CA ILE A 73 -13.33 -2.22 -6.97
C ILE A 73 -13.98 -1.41 -8.07
N ARG A 74 -13.22 -0.51 -8.71
CA ARG A 74 -13.75 0.50 -9.64
C ARG A 74 -13.06 0.41 -11.00
N ASP A 75 -13.79 0.69 -12.09
CA ASP A 75 -13.20 0.84 -13.43
C ASP A 75 -12.44 2.18 -13.54
N VAL A 76 -11.21 2.17 -13.02
CA VAL A 76 -10.26 3.28 -13.08
C VAL A 76 -8.90 2.77 -13.55
N GLN A 77 -8.04 3.68 -14.01
CA GLN A 77 -6.65 3.36 -14.32
C GLN A 77 -5.81 3.47 -13.04
N GLY A 78 -4.78 2.63 -12.92
CA GLY A 78 -3.82 2.68 -11.80
C GLY A 78 -3.78 1.38 -11.02
N TYR A 79 -3.53 1.52 -9.71
CA TYR A 79 -3.31 0.43 -8.77
C TYR A 79 -4.37 0.49 -7.65
N ALA A 80 -3.95 0.65 -6.40
CA ALA A 80 -4.80 1.00 -5.28
C ALA A 80 -4.48 2.41 -4.79
N PHE A 81 -5.44 3.06 -4.12
CA PHE A 81 -5.27 4.33 -3.41
C PHE A 81 -6.40 4.52 -2.39
N VAL A 82 -6.24 5.42 -1.41
CA VAL A 82 -7.32 5.82 -0.51
C VAL A 82 -8.10 7.02 -1.05
N ASP A 83 -9.43 6.91 -1.09
CA ASP A 83 -10.35 8.04 -1.20
C ASP A 83 -10.52 8.67 0.19
N ASP A 84 -10.12 9.93 0.36
CA ASP A 84 -10.18 10.63 1.65
C ASP A 84 -11.48 11.44 1.85
N GLU A 85 -12.31 11.60 0.81
CA GLU A 85 -13.63 12.21 0.92
C GLU A 85 -14.67 11.19 1.42
N VAL A 86 -14.59 9.98 0.90
CA VAL A 86 -15.32 8.81 1.40
C VAL A 86 -14.30 7.75 1.80
N PRO A 87 -13.82 7.75 3.07
CA PRO A 87 -12.73 6.87 3.52
C PRO A 87 -12.88 5.41 3.14
N CYS A 88 -12.26 5.02 2.03
CA CYS A 88 -12.20 3.66 1.50
C CYS A 88 -10.93 3.47 0.67
N ILE A 89 -10.58 2.21 0.45
CA ILE A 89 -9.51 1.84 -0.49
C ILE A 89 -10.16 1.65 -1.86
N VAL A 90 -9.75 2.41 -2.85
CA VAL A 90 -10.13 2.18 -4.24
C VAL A 90 -9.08 1.27 -4.88
N VAL A 91 -9.52 0.19 -5.52
CA VAL A 91 -8.66 -0.69 -6.32
C VAL A 91 -9.15 -0.66 -7.76
N ALA A 92 -8.25 -0.32 -8.68
CA ALA A 92 -8.51 -0.39 -10.11
C ALA A 92 -8.90 -1.82 -10.51
N GLU A 93 -10.04 -2.00 -11.19
CA GLU A 93 -10.54 -3.34 -11.53
C GLU A 93 -9.53 -4.12 -12.37
N CYS A 94 -8.92 -3.50 -13.38
CA CYS A 94 -7.88 -4.15 -14.18
C CYS A 94 -6.73 -4.68 -13.31
N TYR A 95 -6.27 -3.88 -12.34
CA TYR A 95 -5.24 -4.31 -11.40
C TYR A 95 -5.74 -5.42 -10.49
N PHE A 96 -6.96 -5.32 -9.95
CA PHE A 96 -7.60 -6.36 -9.16
C PHE A 96 -7.79 -7.68 -9.91
N ARG A 97 -7.85 -7.70 -11.24
CA ARG A 97 -7.96 -8.92 -12.05
C ARG A 97 -6.61 -9.49 -12.45
N GLU A 98 -5.64 -8.64 -12.78
CA GLU A 98 -4.41 -9.05 -13.46
C GLU A 98 -3.14 -8.97 -12.59
N GLY A 99 -3.17 -8.15 -11.52
CA GLY A 99 -2.06 -7.97 -10.59
C GLY A 99 -1.67 -9.28 -9.90
N THR A 100 -0.41 -9.41 -9.49
CA THR A 100 0.01 -10.60 -8.75
C THR A 100 -0.69 -10.65 -7.39
N HIS A 101 -0.91 -11.84 -6.84
CA HIS A 101 -1.51 -11.96 -5.52
C HIS A 101 -0.66 -11.28 -4.43
N LEU A 102 0.66 -11.34 -4.55
CA LEU A 102 1.58 -10.72 -3.60
C LEU A 102 1.50 -9.20 -3.69
N ASP A 103 1.62 -8.62 -4.89
CA ASP A 103 1.57 -7.15 -5.05
C ASP A 103 0.26 -6.57 -4.52
N LEU A 104 -0.89 -7.15 -4.89
CA LEU A 104 -2.17 -6.67 -4.40
C LEU A 104 -2.33 -6.84 -2.89
N TYR A 105 -1.80 -7.92 -2.30
CA TYR A 105 -1.82 -8.10 -0.86
C TYR A 105 -1.01 -7.02 -0.15
N LEU A 106 0.20 -6.74 -0.64
CA LEU A 106 1.07 -5.70 -0.09
C LEU A 106 0.48 -4.29 -0.27
N ASP A 107 -0.12 -4.00 -1.42
CA ASP A 107 -0.83 -2.74 -1.66
C ASP A 107 -2.03 -2.61 -0.74
N LEU A 108 -2.82 -3.66 -0.51
CA LEU A 108 -3.93 -3.61 0.44
C LEU A 108 -3.46 -3.34 1.89
N LEU A 109 -2.29 -3.87 2.29
CA LEU A 109 -1.67 -3.53 3.58
C LEU A 109 -1.16 -2.08 3.63
N HIS A 110 -0.61 -1.58 2.53
CA HIS A 110 -0.22 -0.18 2.38
C HIS A 110 -1.45 0.73 2.56
N GLU A 111 -2.51 0.49 1.80
CA GLU A 111 -3.71 1.34 1.80
C GLU A 111 -4.51 1.25 3.12
N ILE A 112 -4.57 0.10 3.79
CA ILE A 112 -5.21 0.03 5.11
C ILE A 112 -4.40 0.78 6.18
N THR A 113 -3.08 0.91 6.00
CA THR A 113 -2.24 1.79 6.84
C THR A 113 -2.67 3.25 6.67
N HIS A 114 -2.97 3.67 5.44
CA HIS A 114 -3.51 5.00 5.16
C HIS A 114 -4.89 5.23 5.76
N LEU A 115 -5.79 4.23 5.74
CA LEU A 115 -7.08 4.35 6.44
C LEU A 115 -6.91 4.61 7.94
N ARG A 116 -5.97 3.91 8.60
CA ARG A 116 -5.64 4.16 10.01
C ARG A 116 -5.05 5.56 10.19
N GLN A 117 -4.15 6.00 9.32
CA GLN A 117 -3.57 7.35 9.37
C GLN A 117 -4.65 8.44 9.23
N LEU A 118 -5.66 8.24 8.39
CA LEU A 118 -6.83 9.13 8.32
C LEU A 118 -7.61 9.17 9.64
N GLU A 119 -7.84 8.02 10.29
CA GLU A 119 -8.48 7.96 11.62
C GLU A 119 -7.67 8.71 12.69
N GLU A 120 -6.34 8.75 12.54
CA GLU A 120 -5.40 9.50 13.39
C GLU A 120 -5.33 11.00 13.04
N GLY A 121 -6.00 11.44 11.97
CA GLY A 121 -6.08 12.84 11.54
C GLY A 121 -4.91 13.30 10.66
N PHE A 122 -4.13 12.39 10.09
CA PHE A 122 -3.09 12.74 9.12
C PHE A 122 -3.70 13.15 7.78
N ASP A 123 -3.03 14.10 7.12
CA ASP A 123 -3.32 14.45 5.75
C ASP A 123 -2.43 13.63 4.78
N LEU A 124 -3.02 12.64 4.11
CA LEU A 124 -2.32 11.73 3.20
C LEU A 124 -1.66 12.45 2.01
N TRP A 125 -2.18 13.63 1.64
CA TRP A 125 -1.68 14.37 0.47
C TRP A 125 -0.99 15.67 0.82
N ASP A 126 -0.43 15.76 2.03
CA ASP A 126 0.30 16.94 2.49
C ASP A 126 1.38 17.39 1.50
N GLU A 127 1.12 18.50 0.80
CA GLU A 127 1.97 19.05 -0.26
C GLU A 127 3.21 19.76 0.29
N ARG A 128 3.34 19.90 1.61
CA ARG A 128 4.60 20.35 2.25
C ARG A 128 5.74 19.36 2.01
N PHE A 129 5.40 18.10 1.71
CA PHE A 129 6.36 17.03 1.44
C PHE A 129 6.12 16.46 0.04
N ALA A 130 7.20 16.20 -0.69
CA ALA A 130 7.11 15.37 -1.88
C ALA A 130 6.65 13.96 -1.47
N TYR A 131 5.98 13.24 -2.38
CA TYR A 131 5.44 11.90 -2.13
C TYR A 131 6.41 10.98 -1.37
N VAL A 132 7.66 10.88 -1.85
CA VAL A 132 8.70 10.01 -1.27
C VAL A 132 9.28 10.48 0.07
N ASP A 133 8.90 11.67 0.53
CA ASP A 133 9.34 12.28 1.78
C ASP A 133 8.19 12.38 2.80
N ARG A 134 6.99 11.95 2.43
CA ARG A 134 5.81 11.97 3.31
C ARG A 134 5.94 10.89 4.38
N PRO A 135 5.76 11.24 5.67
CA PRO A 135 5.80 10.26 6.75
C PRO A 135 4.76 9.14 6.57
N THR A 136 3.59 9.49 6.03
CA THR A 136 2.48 8.56 5.78
C THR A 136 2.85 7.49 4.76
N GLU A 137 3.47 7.90 3.65
CA GLU A 137 3.98 7.02 2.58
C GLU A 137 5.13 6.15 3.08
N ILE A 138 6.08 6.74 3.82
CA ILE A 138 7.22 6.00 4.38
C ILE A 138 6.74 4.88 5.32
N GLU A 139 5.77 5.17 6.20
CA GLU A 139 5.20 4.16 7.10
C GLU A 139 4.45 3.06 6.33
N ALA A 140 3.60 3.43 5.38
CA ALA A 140 2.80 2.49 4.61
C ALA A 140 3.68 1.57 3.73
N TYR A 141 4.71 2.11 3.08
CA TYR A 141 5.71 1.30 2.39
C TYR A 141 6.54 0.43 3.34
N ALA A 142 6.84 0.89 4.55
CA ALA A 142 7.56 0.06 5.51
C ALA A 142 6.78 -1.21 5.89
N VAL A 143 5.45 -1.09 6.06
CA VAL A 143 4.56 -2.25 6.25
C VAL A 143 4.65 -3.21 5.07
N ALA A 144 4.47 -2.71 3.84
CA ALA A 144 4.49 -3.53 2.63
C ALA A 144 5.86 -4.20 2.39
N ILE A 145 6.95 -3.46 2.57
CA ILE A 145 8.31 -3.97 2.31
C ILE A 145 8.74 -4.99 3.36
N GLU A 146 8.48 -4.73 4.64
CA GLU A 146 8.80 -5.68 5.71
C GLU A 146 8.04 -7.00 5.51
N GLU A 147 6.75 -6.92 5.20
CA GLU A 147 5.93 -8.09 4.93
C GLU A 147 6.37 -8.82 3.65
N GLY A 148 6.64 -8.08 2.57
CA GLY A 148 7.15 -8.64 1.32
C GLY A 148 8.45 -9.41 1.53
N ARG A 149 9.40 -8.84 2.27
CA ARG A 149 10.65 -9.50 2.66
C ARG A 149 10.41 -10.74 3.50
N ARG A 150 9.47 -10.69 4.46
CA ARG A 150 9.08 -11.85 5.27
C ARG A 150 8.47 -12.98 4.42
N LEU A 151 7.82 -12.63 3.32
CA LEU A 151 7.27 -13.57 2.32
C LEU A 151 8.28 -13.98 1.24
N GLY A 152 9.54 -13.52 1.32
CA GLY A 152 10.63 -13.98 0.47
C GLY A 152 11.03 -13.03 -0.65
N MET A 153 10.50 -11.81 -0.72
CA MET A 153 10.94 -10.83 -1.72
C MET A 153 12.40 -10.44 -1.52
N ASN A 154 13.16 -10.48 -2.61
CA ASN A 154 14.50 -9.92 -2.67
C ASN A 154 14.47 -8.41 -2.96
N ASP A 155 15.63 -7.75 -2.88
CA ASP A 155 15.72 -6.29 -3.06
C ASP A 155 15.29 -5.82 -4.47
N ALA A 156 15.48 -6.63 -5.51
CA ALA A 156 15.03 -6.27 -6.86
C ALA A 156 13.50 -6.35 -7.00
N GLU A 157 12.87 -7.32 -6.34
CA GLU A 157 11.41 -7.42 -6.25
C GLU A 157 10.83 -6.27 -5.42
N VAL A 158 11.44 -5.94 -4.29
CA VAL A 158 11.07 -4.77 -3.46
C VAL A 158 11.16 -3.48 -4.28
N MET A 159 12.27 -3.26 -4.96
CA MET A 159 12.45 -2.10 -5.84
C MET A 159 11.36 -2.04 -6.92
N THR A 160 11.01 -3.19 -7.51
CA THR A 160 9.97 -3.28 -8.56
C THR A 160 8.56 -3.00 -8.04
N HIS A 161 8.28 -3.40 -6.80
CA HIS A 161 7.01 -3.17 -6.12
C HIS A 161 6.84 -1.67 -5.78
N VAL A 162 7.87 -1.06 -5.17
CA VAL A 162 7.84 0.36 -4.75
C VAL A 162 7.90 1.34 -5.93
N SER A 163 8.40 0.90 -7.08
CA SER A 163 8.50 1.76 -8.27
C SER A 163 7.14 2.01 -8.93
N ASN A 164 6.78 3.29 -9.03
CA ASN A 164 5.60 3.75 -9.76
C ASN A 164 5.93 4.58 -11.02
N PRO A 165 5.04 4.63 -12.04
CA PRO A 165 5.30 5.35 -13.28
C PRO A 165 5.56 6.86 -13.15
N TRP A 166 5.13 7.47 -12.04
CA TRP A 166 5.34 8.89 -11.75
C TRP A 166 6.57 9.18 -10.90
N MET A 167 7.32 8.15 -10.49
CA MET A 167 8.55 8.29 -9.70
C MET A 167 9.78 8.10 -10.57
N THR A 168 10.79 8.94 -10.35
CA THR A 168 12.13 8.74 -10.89
C THR A 168 12.89 7.66 -10.11
N PRO A 169 13.89 7.00 -10.71
CA PRO A 169 14.73 6.05 -9.96
C PRO A 169 15.40 6.65 -8.72
N MET A 170 15.73 7.94 -8.76
CA MET A 170 16.31 8.66 -7.61
C MET A 170 15.28 8.86 -6.49
N GLU A 171 14.02 9.14 -6.82
CA GLU A 171 12.95 9.22 -5.84
C GLU A 171 12.65 7.85 -5.21
N VAL A 172 12.64 6.78 -6.02
CA VAL A 172 12.49 5.41 -5.49
C VAL A 172 13.63 5.07 -4.53
N ALA A 173 14.88 5.35 -4.90
CA ALA A 173 16.04 5.13 -4.03
C ALA A 173 15.94 5.93 -2.73
N ARG A 174 15.47 7.19 -2.80
CA ARG A 174 15.26 8.04 -1.62
C ARG A 174 14.17 7.48 -0.70
N LEU A 175 13.04 7.07 -1.26
CA LEU A 175 11.96 6.42 -0.50
C LEU A 175 12.45 5.16 0.20
N LEU A 176 13.17 4.27 -0.50
CA LEU A 176 13.74 3.07 0.09
C LEU A 176 14.72 3.38 1.22
N GLY A 177 15.53 4.44 1.08
CA GLY A 177 16.41 4.92 2.15
C GLY A 177 15.62 5.39 3.38
N HIS A 178 14.55 6.14 3.19
CA HIS A 178 13.67 6.57 4.28
C HIS A 178 12.97 5.39 4.98
N VAL A 179 12.46 4.43 4.21
CA VAL A 179 11.84 3.22 4.75
C VAL A 179 12.85 2.39 5.53
N GLY A 180 14.06 2.21 5.00
CA GLY A 180 15.14 1.51 5.70
C GLY A 180 15.47 2.15 7.05
N ALA A 181 15.68 3.46 7.07
CA ALA A 181 15.93 4.20 8.30
C ALA A 181 14.77 4.09 9.31
N PHE A 182 13.52 4.14 8.86
CA PHE A 182 12.35 3.96 9.72
C PHE A 182 12.27 2.54 10.30
N LEU A 183 12.50 1.50 9.50
CA LEU A 183 12.50 0.12 9.97
C LEU A 183 13.61 -0.14 11.01
N GLU A 184 14.77 0.49 10.87
CA GLU A 184 15.89 0.36 11.81
C GLU A 184 15.66 1.10 13.12
N THR A 185 15.09 2.31 13.06
CA THR A 185 15.03 3.23 14.20
C THR A 185 13.66 3.32 14.87
N GLY A 186 12.60 2.92 14.17
CA GLY A 186 11.21 3.16 14.55
C GLY A 186 10.79 4.64 14.48
N MET A 187 11.63 5.53 13.93
CA MET A 187 11.38 6.97 13.85
C MET A 187 11.01 7.42 12.44
N LEU A 188 9.85 8.05 12.30
CA LEU A 188 9.45 8.70 11.05
C LEU A 188 10.00 10.13 11.00
N ALA A 189 10.84 10.40 10.00
CA ALA A 189 11.21 11.77 9.66
C ALA A 189 9.95 12.60 9.39
N ASN A 190 9.98 13.90 9.72
CA ASN A 190 8.88 14.85 9.47
C ASN A 190 7.53 14.56 10.16
N LEU A 191 7.41 13.54 11.02
CA LEU A 191 6.15 13.15 11.66
C LEU A 191 5.48 14.30 12.42
N GLU A 192 6.23 15.03 13.25
CA GLU A 192 5.71 16.15 14.03
C GLU A 192 5.24 17.33 13.17
N ALA A 193 5.83 17.51 11.99
CA ALA A 193 5.39 18.52 11.04
C ALA A 193 4.11 18.07 10.33
N ALA A 194 4.00 16.79 9.95
CA ALA A 194 2.83 16.20 9.30
C ALA A 194 1.59 16.12 10.21
N LYS A 195 1.77 15.99 11.53
CA LYS A 195 0.66 16.07 12.51
C LYS A 195 -0.03 17.44 12.54
N ARG A 196 0.64 18.50 12.09
CA ARG A 196 0.03 19.83 12.03
C ARG A 196 -0.91 19.90 10.84
N PRO A 197 -2.10 20.52 10.97
CA PRO A 197 -3.02 20.69 9.86
C PRO A 197 -2.31 21.29 8.65
N ALA A 198 -2.44 20.62 7.50
CA ALA A 198 -1.92 21.15 6.25
C ALA A 198 -2.65 22.44 5.86
N PRO A 199 -2.02 23.34 5.09
CA PRO A 199 -2.69 24.49 4.52
C PRO A 199 -3.95 24.08 3.74
N ARG A 200 -5.02 24.88 3.81
CA ARG A 200 -6.25 24.64 3.05
C ARG A 200 -5.94 24.53 1.55
N ARG A 201 -6.33 23.41 0.94
CA ARG A 201 -6.20 23.20 -0.51
C ARG A 201 -7.23 24.01 -1.30
N SER A 202 -6.86 24.42 -2.52
CA SER A 202 -7.85 24.69 -3.56
C SER A 202 -8.43 23.36 -4.07
N ARG A 203 -9.75 23.31 -4.32
CA ARG A 203 -10.49 22.11 -4.77
C ARG A 203 -9.76 21.27 -5.82
N ARG A 204 -9.86 19.93 -5.70
CA ARG A 204 -9.28 18.94 -6.62
C ARG A 204 -9.94 19.01 -8.00
N PRO A 205 -9.20 18.81 -9.12
CA PRO A 205 -9.71 18.86 -10.49
C PRO A 205 -10.01 17.49 -11.14
N TRP A 206 -10.07 16.40 -10.38
CA TRP A 206 -10.38 15.07 -10.90
C TRP A 206 -11.63 14.49 -10.26
#